data_AF-A0A0C9VZ03-F1
#
_entry.id   AF-A0A0C9VZ03-F1
#
_cell.length_a   1.000
_cell.length_b   1.000
_cell.length_c   1.000
_cell.angle_alpha   90.00
_cell.angle_beta   90.00
_cell.angle_gamma   90.00
#
_symmetry.space_group_name_H-M   'P 1'
#
loop_
_entity.id
_entity.type
_entity.pdbx_description
1 polymer ?
#
loop_
_entity_poly.entity_id
_entity_poly.type
_entity_poly.pdbx_seq_one_letter_code
_entity_poly.pdbx_strand_id
1 'polypeptide(L)'
;SGNTCLDGQHLLISNLRDGVDKYVWPTMHRAQSYHHTILVNVPLQISVAREAGWVIIGGDNGFARIFDYQTGVFREKLDHGS
;
A
#
# COMPACT_ATOMS: atom_id res chain seq x y z
N SER A 1 2.66 12.29 4.87
CA SER A 1 2.77 10.99 4.17
C SER A 1 4.19 10.52 4.31
N GLY A 2 4.37 9.28 4.75
CA GLY A 2 5.67 8.61 4.86
C GLY A 2 5.52 7.21 4.31
N ASN A 3 6.60 6.44 4.32
CA ASN A 3 6.65 5.04 3.86
C ASN A 3 5.79 4.07 4.68
N THR A 4 5.01 4.63 5.61
CA THR A 4 4.16 4.01 6.60
C THR A 4 2.90 4.85 6.77
N CYS A 5 1.75 4.20 6.97
CA CYS A 5 0.47 4.86 7.25
C CYS A 5 -0.21 4.17 8.45
N LEU A 6 -0.56 4.93 9.49
CA LEU A 6 -1.39 4.46 10.59
C LEU A 6 -2.84 4.84 10.31
N ASP A 7 -3.73 3.86 10.30
CA ASP A 7 -5.13 4.02 9.95
C ASP A 7 -6.05 3.20 10.88
N GLY A 8 -6.48 3.85 11.97
CA GLY A 8 -7.17 3.16 13.07
C GLY A 8 -6.23 2.18 13.79
N GLN A 9 -6.62 0.92 13.91
CA GLN A 9 -5.78 -0.15 14.48
C GLN A 9 -4.92 -0.87 13.43
N HIS A 10 -4.72 -0.26 12.26
CA HIS A 10 -3.89 -0.85 11.21
C HIS A 10 -2.69 0.01 10.89
N LEU A 11 -1.51 -0.61 10.84
CA LEU A 11 -0.27 0.00 10.40
C LEU A 11 0.10 -0.60 9.04
N LEU A 12 0.16 0.25 8.00
CA LEU A 12 0.58 -0.14 6.66
C LEU A 12 2.05 0.22 6.47
N ILE A 13 2.87 -0.73 6.02
CA ILE A 13 4.33 -0.59 5.89
C ILE A 13 4.75 -1.10 4.51
N SER A 14 5.54 -0.31 3.78
CA SER A 14 6.23 -0.79 2.59
C SER A 14 7.20 -1.91 2.96
N ASN A 15 6.98 -3.12 2.46
CA ASN A 15 7.71 -4.31 2.89
C ASN A 15 9.06 -4.53 2.17
N LEU A 16 9.41 -3.63 1.22
CA LEU A 16 10.68 -3.62 0.47
C LEU A 16 10.98 -4.92 -0.29
N ARG A 17 9.95 -5.73 -0.56
CA ARG A 17 10.05 -6.98 -1.29
C ARG A 17 9.08 -7.03 -2.45
N ASP A 18 7.79 -6.87 -2.16
CA ASP A 18 6.71 -7.10 -3.12
C ASP A 18 5.45 -6.28 -2.82
N GLY A 19 5.60 -5.16 -2.09
CA GLY A 19 4.54 -4.16 -1.94
C GLY A 19 4.41 -3.63 -0.51
N VAL A 20 3.19 -3.64 0.01
CA VAL A 20 2.83 -3.08 1.32
C VAL A 20 2.13 -4.13 2.16
N ASP A 21 2.53 -4.25 3.42
CA ASP A 21 1.89 -5.10 4.40
C ASP A 21 1.04 -4.26 5.37
N LYS A 22 -0.14 -4.76 5.71
CA LYS A 22 -1.03 -4.21 6.73
C LYS A 22 -0.94 -5.06 7.99
N TYR A 23 -0.58 -4.43 9.10
CA TYR A 23 -0.44 -5.05 10.41
C TYR A 23 -1.55 -4.58 11.34
N VAL A 24 -2.02 -5.46 12.23
CA VAL A 24 -2.83 -5.07 13.37
C VAL A 24 -1.93 -4.40 14.41
N TRP A 25 -2.25 -3.19 14.82
CA TRP A 25 -1.53 -2.44 15.86
C TRP A 25 -2.23 -2.60 17.23
N PRO A 26 -1.51 -2.82 18.35
CA PRO A 26 -0.04 -2.87 18.49
C PRO A 26 0.57 -4.28 18.42
N THR A 27 -0.24 -5.32 18.18
CA THR A 27 0.23 -6.73 18.21
C THR A 27 1.16 -7.09 17.05
N MET A 28 1.17 -6.28 16.00
CA MET A 28 2.00 -6.42 14.79
C MET A 28 1.80 -7.76 14.07
N HIS A 29 0.60 -8.35 14.15
CA HIS A 29 0.23 -9.46 13.29
C HIS A 29 -0.11 -8.94 11.88
N ARG A 30 0.51 -9.52 10.85
CA ARG A 30 0.21 -9.17 9.45
C ARG A 30 -1.20 -9.67 9.10
N ALA A 31 -2.09 -8.74 8.81
CA ALA A 31 -3.48 -9.01 8.44
C ALA A 31 -3.66 -9.18 6.92
N GLN A 32 -2.91 -8.43 6.12
CA GLN A 32 -3.06 -8.39 4.66
C GLN A 32 -1.76 -7.94 3.99
N SER A 33 -1.55 -8.35 2.74
CA SER A 33 -0.52 -7.79 1.86
C SER A 33 -1.15 -7.26 0.58
N TYR A 34 -0.61 -6.16 0.06
CA TYR A 34 -0.97 -5.53 -1.21
C TYR A 34 0.20 -5.68 -2.17
N HIS A 35 0.07 -6.63 -3.09
CA HIS A 35 1.19 -7.05 -3.93
C HIS A 35 1.43 -6.10 -5.10
N HIS A 36 2.70 -5.79 -5.31
CA HIS A 36 3.21 -4.95 -6.37
C HIS A 36 4.63 -5.40 -6.72
N THR A 37 4.92 -5.56 -8.01
CA THR A 37 6.28 -5.84 -8.48
C THR A 37 7.17 -4.63 -8.24
N ILE A 38 8.13 -4.74 -7.32
CA ILE A 38 9.16 -3.73 -7.08
C ILE A 38 10.35 -4.02 -8.02
N LEU A 39 10.63 -3.09 -8.93
CA LEU A 39 11.79 -3.10 -9.83
C LEU A 39 13.01 -2.43 -9.18
N VAL A 40 12.77 -1.39 -8.38
CA VAL A 40 13.79 -0.64 -7.63
C VAL A 40 13.42 -0.71 -6.16
N ASN A 41 14.30 -1.27 -5.33
CA ASN A 41 14.04 -1.43 -3.91
C ASN A 41 14.08 -0.07 -3.18
N VAL A 42 12.94 0.61 -3.19
CA VAL A 42 12.69 1.84 -2.44
C VAL A 42 11.41 1.70 -1.62
N PRO A 43 11.31 2.40 -0.49
CA PRO A 43 10.06 2.48 0.24
C PRO A 43 8.94 3.11 -0.59
N LEU A 44 7.78 2.48 -0.63
CA LEU A 44 6.61 2.95 -1.35
C LEU A 44 5.82 3.97 -0.51
N GLN A 45 5.26 4.98 -1.18
CA GLN A 45 4.32 5.91 -0.54
C GLN A 45 2.96 5.25 -0.36
N ILE A 46 2.32 5.50 0.77
CA ILE A 46 1.03 4.88 1.14
C ILE A 46 0.03 5.96 1.53
N SER A 47 -1.19 5.86 1.01
CA SER A 47 -2.34 6.66 1.43
C SER A 47 -3.60 5.78 1.53
N VAL A 48 -4.48 6.09 2.47
CA VAL A 48 -5.76 5.40 2.65
C VAL A 48 -6.90 6.37 2.39
N ALA A 49 -7.75 6.05 1.40
CA ALA A 49 -8.99 6.77 1.12
C ALA A 49 -10.15 5.96 1.72
N ARG A 50 -10.37 6.13 3.02
CA ARG A 50 -11.26 5.26 3.81
C ARG A 50 -12.72 5.30 3.35
N GLU A 51 -13.23 6.47 2.95
CA GLU A 51 -14.61 6.61 2.43
C GLU A 51 -14.82 5.82 1.13
N ALA A 52 -13.79 5.67 0.31
CA ALA A 52 -13.83 4.87 -0.91
C ALA A 52 -13.50 3.38 -0.68
N GLY A 53 -13.05 3.03 0.53
CA GLY A 53 -12.56 1.69 0.85
C GLY A 53 -11.26 1.34 0.12
N TRP A 54 -10.39 2.31 -0.16
CA TRP A 54 -9.18 2.11 -0.96
C TRP A 54 -7.89 2.35 -0.18
N VAL A 55 -6.85 1.63 -0.59
CA VAL A 55 -5.46 2.02 -0.36
C VAL A 55 -4.80 2.37 -1.68
N ILE A 56 -4.04 3.45 -1.68
CA ILE A 56 -3.24 3.93 -2.81
C ILE A 56 -1.78 3.71 -2.45
N ILE A 57 -1.07 3.00 -3.32
CA ILE A 57 0.34 2.67 -3.16
C ILE A 57 1.09 3.25 -4.35
N GLY A 58 2.02 4.16 -4.09
CA GLY A 58 2.93 4.69 -5.11
C GLY A 58 3.84 3.56 -5.61
N GLY A 59 4.02 3.47 -6.93
CA GLY A 59 5.02 2.61 -7.55
C GLY A 59 6.38 3.28 -7.60
N ASP A 60 7.37 2.51 -8.01
CA ASP A 60 8.77 2.89 -8.11
C ASP A 60 9.18 3.46 -9.48
N ASN A 61 8.28 3.43 -10.47
CA ASN A 61 8.56 3.89 -11.84
C ASN A 61 7.38 4.64 -12.48
N GLY A 62 6.92 5.72 -11.83
CA GLY A 62 5.97 6.66 -12.44
C GLY A 62 4.53 6.15 -12.51
N PHE A 63 4.05 5.44 -11.50
CA PHE A 63 2.64 5.07 -11.41
C PHE A 63 2.18 4.96 -9.96
N ALA A 64 0.86 4.85 -9.76
CA ALA A 64 0.26 4.44 -8.50
C ALA A 64 -0.67 3.24 -8.73
N ARG A 65 -0.93 2.45 -7.69
CA ARG A 65 -1.92 1.38 -7.73
C ARG A 65 -2.96 1.58 -6.65
N ILE A 66 -4.20 1.26 -6.99
CA ILE A 66 -5.35 1.28 -6.10
C ILE A 66 -5.72 -0.16 -5.78
N PHE A 67 -5.89 -0.45 -4.51
CA PHE A 67 -6.39 -1.73 -4.03
C PHE A 67 -7.60 -1.50 -3.14
N ASP A 68 -8.47 -2.49 -3.10
CA ASP A 68 -9.50 -2.58 -2.07
C ASP A 68 -8.85 -2.79 -0.69
N TYR A 69 -9.17 -1.90 0.25
CA TYR A 69 -8.52 -1.84 1.56
C TYR A 69 -8.82 -3.06 2.45
N GLN A 70 -9.97 -3.72 2.24
CA GLN A 70 -10.40 -4.81 3.10
C GLN A 70 -9.94 -6.17 2.56
N THR A 71 -10.02 -6.34 1.24
CA THR A 71 -9.74 -7.62 0.57
C THR A 71 -8.33 -7.71 0.01
N GLY A 72 -7.63 -6.58 -0.14
CA GLY A 72 -6.32 -6.53 -0.80
C GLY A 72 -6.38 -6.71 -2.32
N VAL A 73 -7.58 -6.79 -2.91
CA VAL A 73 -7.75 -6.99 -4.35
C VAL A 73 -7.28 -5.76 -5.10
N PHE A 74 -6.42 -5.97 -6.09
CA PHE A 74 -6.01 -4.92 -7.02
C PHE A 74 -7.22 -4.43 -7.83
N ARG A 75 -7.39 -3.11 -7.91
CA ARG A 75 -8.48 -2.48 -8.65
C ARG A 75 -7.98 -1.84 -9.93
N GLU A 76 -7.01 -0.94 -9.81
CA GLU A 76 -6.60 -0.09 -10.93
C GLU A 76 -5.14 0.35 -10.78
N LYS A 77 -4.49 0.59 -11.93
CA LYS A 77 -3.17 1.21 -12.01
C LYS A 77 -3.32 2.58 -12.67
N LEU A 78 -2.82 3.60 -12.00
CA LEU A 78 -2.76 4.96 -12.51
C LEU A 78 -1.34 5.22 -13.02
N ASP A 79 -1.16 5.08 -14.33
CA ASP A 79 0.11 5.40 -14.99
C ASP A 79 0.30 6.92 -15.07
N HIS A 80 1.44 7.40 -14.56
CA HIS A 80 1.87 8.78 -14.67
C HIS A 80 3.00 8.81 -15.70
N GLY A 81 2.60 8.70 -16.97
CA GLY A 81 3.49 8.92 -18.11
C GLY A 81 3.83 10.41 -18.22
N SER A 82 5.07 10.68 -18.64
CA SER A 82 5.64 12.01 -18.91
C SER A 82 4.73 12.93 -19.70
#